data_AF-A0A3L6PRT7-F1
#
_entry.id   AF-A0A3L6PRT7-F1
#
_cell.length_a   1.000
_cell.length_b   1.000
_cell.length_c   1.000
_cell.angle_alpha   90.00
_cell.angle_beta   90.00
_cell.angle_gamma   90.00
#
_symmetry.space_group_name_H-M   'P 1'
#
loop_
_entity.id
_entity.type
_entity.pdbx_description
1 polymer ?
#
loop_
_entity_poly.entity_id
_entity_poly.type
_entity_poly.pdbx_seq_one_letter_code
_entity_poly.pdbx_strand_id
1 'polypeptide(L)'
;MASEAARRRQELAAEGQRHLEETIAAAFQILVSMNDELCNAGLWSSISVSAAAAAGPQHQHSATPPPPHSADSDAADAGGAPGPGGSLDEARHRYKSAVTALRTSIAAVSSCAQDIGSTESEADHAEMERLEERASALRKEIESKNKHIKLLMDQLRELIADISMWQSPCSV
;
A
#
# COMPACT_ATOMS: atom_id res chain seq x y z
N MET A 1 1.86 -19.84 7.82
CA MET A 1 2.00 -19.24 6.47
C MET A 1 1.04 -18.06 6.25
N ALA A 2 -0.27 -18.15 6.58
CA ALA A 2 -1.20 -17.00 6.48
C ALA A 2 -0.75 -15.73 7.24
N SER A 3 -0.12 -15.89 8.41
CA SER A 3 0.42 -14.77 9.20
C SER A 3 1.57 -13.99 8.51
N GLU A 4 2.41 -14.66 7.73
CA GLU A 4 3.54 -14.00 7.03
C GLU A 4 3.06 -13.24 5.79
N ALA A 5 2.05 -13.77 5.11
CA ALA A 5 1.40 -13.12 3.98
C ALA A 5 0.64 -11.86 4.42
N ALA A 6 -0.10 -11.94 5.54
CA ALA A 6 -0.76 -10.78 6.15
C ALA A 6 0.26 -9.70 6.56
N ARG A 7 1.38 -10.10 7.15
CA ARG A 7 2.47 -9.20 7.53
C ARG A 7 3.11 -8.52 6.31
N ARG A 8 3.45 -9.25 5.25
CA ARG A 8 3.97 -8.68 4.01
C ARG A 8 3.01 -7.66 3.39
N ARG A 9 1.70 -7.93 3.41
CA ARG A 9 0.69 -6.98 2.92
C ARG A 9 0.66 -5.70 3.77
N GLN A 10 0.75 -5.83 5.09
CA GLN A 10 0.80 -4.69 5.99
C GLN A 10 2.05 -3.85 5.76
N GLU A 11 3.21 -4.49 5.54
CA GLU A 11 4.46 -3.82 5.19
C GLU A 11 4.34 -3.08 3.85
N LEU A 12 3.78 -3.73 2.82
CA LEU A 12 3.52 -3.08 1.51
C LEU A 12 2.53 -1.92 1.60
N ALA A 13 1.53 -1.99 2.47
CA ALA A 13 0.57 -0.90 2.69
C ALA A 13 1.22 0.29 3.40
N ALA A 14 2.04 0.04 4.43
CA ALA A 14 2.80 1.07 5.11
C ALA A 14 3.81 1.74 4.16
N GLU A 15 4.45 0.95 3.31
CA GLU A 15 5.36 1.40 2.26
C GLU A 15 4.64 2.27 1.21
N GLY A 16 3.45 1.85 0.75
CA GLY A 16 2.62 2.65 -0.15
C GLY A 16 2.22 4.00 0.45
N GLN A 17 1.88 4.02 1.74
CA GLN A 17 1.56 5.26 2.47
C GLN A 17 2.77 6.21 2.52
N ARG A 18 3.96 5.68 2.80
CA ARG A 18 5.20 6.47 2.77
C ARG A 18 5.45 7.10 1.40
N HIS A 19 5.38 6.31 0.32
CA HIS A 19 5.59 6.83 -1.04
C HIS A 19 4.55 7.89 -1.44
N LEU A 20 3.32 7.80 -0.92
CA LEU A 20 2.30 8.82 -1.12
C LEU A 20 2.69 10.14 -0.45
N GLU A 21 3.11 10.08 0.82
CA GLU A 21 3.56 11.25 1.57
C GLU A 21 4.79 11.91 0.93
N GLU A 22 5.75 11.11 0.46
CA GLU A 22 6.93 11.59 -0.29
C GLU A 22 6.53 12.27 -1.61
N THR A 23 5.55 11.71 -2.33
CA THR A 23 5.02 12.31 -3.57
C THR A 23 4.38 13.66 -3.29
N ILE A 24 3.59 13.76 -2.22
CA ILE A 24 2.93 15.01 -1.79
C ILE A 24 4.00 16.05 -1.40
N ALA A 25 4.99 15.66 -0.59
CA ALA A 25 6.06 16.54 -0.16
C ALA A 25 6.88 17.08 -1.36
N ALA A 26 7.23 16.20 -2.31
CA ALA A 26 7.95 16.61 -3.52
C ALA A 26 7.10 17.55 -4.40
N ALA A 27 5.79 17.33 -4.50
CA ALA A 27 4.88 18.23 -5.21
C ALA A 27 4.82 19.62 -4.56
N PHE A 28 4.74 19.69 -3.23
CA PHE A 28 4.82 20.95 -2.51
C PHE A 28 6.15 21.65 -2.74
N GLN A 29 7.26 20.91 -2.75
CA GLN A 29 8.57 21.50 -3.02
C GLN A 29 8.66 22.08 -4.43
N ILE A 30 8.05 21.45 -5.45
CA ILE A 30 7.94 22.02 -6.80
C ILE A 30 7.22 23.37 -6.73
N LEU A 31 6.07 23.43 -6.06
CA LEU A 31 5.28 24.67 -5.95
C LEU A 31 6.06 25.78 -5.25
N VAL A 32 6.77 25.46 -4.15
CA VAL A 32 7.60 26.41 -3.41
C VAL A 32 8.75 26.90 -4.27
N SER A 33 9.50 25.98 -4.92
CA SER A 33 10.62 26.36 -5.79
C SER A 33 10.17 27.21 -6.98
N MET A 34 9.02 26.89 -7.59
CA MET A 34 8.42 27.73 -8.64
C MET A 34 8.04 29.11 -8.10
N ASN A 35 7.44 29.18 -6.91
CA ASN A 35 7.07 30.45 -6.30
C ASN A 35 8.30 31.31 -5.99
N ASP A 36 9.38 30.72 -5.46
CA ASP A 36 10.62 31.42 -5.14
C ASP A 36 11.34 31.95 -6.40
N GLU A 37 11.31 31.21 -7.51
CA GLU A 37 11.83 31.66 -8.80
C GLU A 37 11.00 32.80 -9.40
N LEU A 38 9.67 32.73 -9.29
CA LEU A 38 8.75 33.75 -9.80
C LEU A 38 8.75 35.03 -8.97
N CYS A 39 8.95 34.94 -7.65
CA CYS A 39 8.91 36.08 -6.74
C CYS A 39 10.27 36.79 -6.56
N ASN A 40 11.38 36.21 -7.02
CA ASN A 40 12.69 36.85 -6.92
C ASN A 40 12.99 37.78 -8.11
N ALA A 41 12.80 39.09 -7.90
CA ALA A 41 13.13 40.13 -8.89
C ALA A 41 14.62 40.13 -9.35
N GLY A 42 15.53 39.59 -8.55
CA GLY A 42 16.96 39.46 -8.89
C GLY A 42 17.28 38.43 -9.98
N LEU A 43 16.47 37.37 -10.10
CA LEU A 43 16.64 36.33 -11.14
C LEU A 43 16.17 36.81 -12.52
N TRP A 44 15.23 37.76 -12.52
CA TRP A 44 14.70 38.39 -13.74
C TRP A 44 15.64 39.50 -14.23
N SER A 45 16.31 40.21 -13.31
CA SER A 45 17.27 41.28 -13.64
C SER A 45 18.56 40.78 -14.31
N SER A 46 18.98 39.54 -14.04
CA SER A 46 20.16 38.93 -14.68
C SER A 46 19.97 38.64 -16.18
N ILE A 47 18.73 38.46 -16.65
CA ILE A 47 18.44 38.27 -18.09
C ILE A 47 18.72 39.54 -18.91
N SER A 48 18.58 40.73 -18.29
CA SER A 48 18.78 42.01 -18.98
C SER A 48 20.26 42.34 -19.21
N VAL A 49 21.16 41.85 -18.36
CA VAL A 49 22.61 42.14 -18.47
C VAL A 49 23.33 41.24 -19.49
N SER A 50 22.80 40.04 -19.77
CA SER A 50 23.34 39.17 -20.82
C SER A 50 22.94 39.61 -22.24
N ALA A 51 21.82 40.33 -22.40
CA ALA A 51 21.43 40.92 -23.68
C ALA A 51 22.22 42.21 -24.00
N ALA A 52 22.65 42.96 -22.97
CA ALA A 52 23.47 44.17 -23.14
C ALA A 52 24.93 43.88 -23.51
N ALA A 53 25.45 42.67 -23.21
CA ALA A 53 26.80 42.26 -23.61
C ALA A 53 26.92 41.90 -25.10
N ALA A 54 25.81 41.78 -25.84
CA ALA A 54 25.80 41.50 -27.29
C ALA A 54 25.68 42.76 -28.17
N ALA A 55 25.49 43.95 -27.58
CA ALA A 55 25.46 45.22 -28.30
C ALA A 55 26.61 46.11 -27.79
N GLY A 56 27.79 45.93 -28.39
CA GLY A 56 28.98 46.69 -28.03
C GLY A 56 28.84 48.19 -28.29
N PRO A 57 29.59 49.01 -27.55
CA PRO A 57 30.12 50.26 -28.05
C PRO A 57 31.62 50.09 -28.31
N GLN A 58 32.02 50.22 -29.59
CA GLN A 58 33.41 50.54 -29.93
C GLN A 58 33.80 51.85 -29.24
N HIS A 59 34.82 51.83 -28.38
CA HIS A 59 35.81 52.89 -28.41
C HIS A 59 37.16 52.44 -27.86
N GLN A 60 38.20 52.85 -28.58
CA GLN A 60 39.61 52.50 -28.43
C GLN A 60 40.24 53.19 -27.22
N HIS A 61 41.38 52.69 -26.73
CA HIS A 61 42.69 53.38 -26.62
C HIS A 61 43.69 52.60 -25.71
N SER A 62 44.73 52.07 -26.35
CA SER A 62 46.16 51.95 -25.96
C SER A 62 46.61 51.66 -24.52
N ALA A 63 47.33 50.53 -24.31
CA ALA A 63 48.82 50.46 -24.17
C ALA A 63 49.36 49.37 -23.18
N THR A 64 50.20 48.47 -23.72
CA THR A 64 51.37 47.75 -23.12
C THR A 64 51.20 46.46 -22.25
N PRO A 65 51.97 45.35 -22.51
CA PRO A 65 51.93 44.06 -21.77
C PRO A 65 53.13 43.81 -20.80
N PRO A 66 53.06 42.83 -19.87
CA PRO A 66 53.99 41.67 -19.85
C PRO A 66 53.38 40.31 -19.34
N PRO A 67 54.12 39.16 -19.37
CA PRO A 67 53.58 37.84 -19.73
C PRO A 67 53.64 36.75 -18.59
N PRO A 68 53.71 35.42 -18.87
CA PRO A 68 52.70 34.43 -18.51
C PRO A 68 53.08 33.53 -17.30
N HIS A 69 52.08 33.04 -16.56
CA HIS A 69 52.29 32.00 -15.56
C HIS A 69 51.30 30.87 -15.79
N SER A 70 51.82 29.76 -16.30
CA SER A 70 51.18 28.46 -16.33
C SER A 70 50.90 28.00 -14.91
N ALA A 71 49.65 27.61 -14.65
CA ALA A 71 49.33 26.67 -13.60
C ALA A 71 48.22 25.76 -14.13
N ASP A 72 48.63 24.56 -14.53
CA ASP A 72 47.77 23.39 -14.47
C ASP A 72 47.12 23.35 -13.09
N SER A 73 45.80 23.31 -13.07
CA SER A 73 45.05 22.85 -11.92
C SER A 73 43.79 22.18 -12.46
N ASP A 74 43.93 20.88 -12.66
CA ASP A 74 42.82 19.93 -12.55
C ASP A 74 42.09 20.22 -11.24
N ALA A 75 40.92 20.82 -11.34
CA ALA A 75 39.97 20.92 -10.26
C ALA A 75 38.58 20.69 -10.86
N ALA A 76 38.13 19.45 -10.66
CA ALA A 76 36.76 18.97 -10.72
C ALA A 76 35.68 20.05 -10.98
N ASP A 77 35.04 19.92 -12.13
CA ASP A 77 33.72 20.49 -12.43
C ASP A 77 32.65 19.83 -11.55
N ALA A 78 32.68 20.12 -10.26
CA ALA A 78 31.69 19.74 -9.26
C ALA A 78 31.50 20.94 -8.32
N GLY A 79 31.12 22.07 -8.90
CA GLY A 79 31.00 23.32 -8.16
C GLY A 79 30.41 24.45 -8.99
N GLY A 80 29.52 24.14 -9.93
CA GLY A 80 28.69 25.16 -10.56
C GLY A 80 27.77 25.76 -9.49
N ALA A 81 27.91 27.06 -9.24
CA ALA A 81 26.99 27.83 -8.41
C ALA A 81 25.53 27.44 -8.72
N PRO A 82 24.61 27.41 -7.72
CA PRO A 82 23.22 27.07 -7.98
C PRO A 82 22.64 28.03 -9.01
N GLY A 83 22.59 27.57 -10.26
CA GLY A 83 21.88 28.28 -11.31
C GLY A 83 20.40 28.35 -10.92
N PRO A 84 19.63 29.29 -11.47
CA PRO A 84 18.24 29.56 -11.10
C PRO A 84 17.24 28.41 -11.30
N GLY A 85 17.66 27.18 -11.58
CA GLY A 85 16.80 26.02 -11.86
C GLY A 85 17.19 24.71 -11.17
N GLY A 86 18.20 24.71 -10.28
CA GLY A 86 18.64 23.48 -9.61
C GLY A 86 17.64 22.93 -8.60
N SER A 87 16.99 23.80 -7.82
CA SER A 87 16.01 23.40 -6.80
C SER A 87 14.72 22.84 -7.42
N LEU A 88 14.23 23.45 -8.50
CA LEU A 88 13.03 23.01 -9.21
C LEU A 88 13.24 21.69 -9.95
N ASP A 89 14.38 21.53 -10.64
CA ASP A 89 14.67 20.29 -11.37
C ASP A 89 14.85 19.10 -10.40
N GLU A 90 15.52 19.34 -9.27
CA GLU A 90 15.66 18.36 -8.20
C GLU A 90 14.29 17.98 -7.58
N ALA A 91 13.42 18.95 -7.31
CA ALA A 91 12.07 18.68 -6.80
C ALA A 91 11.23 17.87 -7.81
N ARG A 92 11.37 18.18 -9.11
CA ARG A 92 10.73 17.45 -10.21
C ARG A 92 11.26 16.02 -10.30
N HIS A 93 12.56 15.80 -10.16
CA HIS A 93 13.15 14.47 -10.18
C HIS A 93 12.61 13.62 -9.02
N ARG A 94 12.61 14.16 -7.78
CA ARG A 94 12.06 13.47 -6.61
C ARG A 94 10.58 13.13 -6.78
N TYR A 95 9.78 14.06 -7.31
CA TYR A 95 8.37 13.80 -7.58
C TYR A 95 8.19 12.63 -8.56
N LYS A 96 8.92 12.61 -9.68
CA LYS A 96 8.83 11.50 -10.65
C LYS A 96 9.28 10.16 -10.05
N SER A 97 10.32 10.18 -9.22
CA SER A 97 10.81 9.00 -8.52
C SER A 97 9.77 8.47 -7.53
N ALA A 98 9.24 9.32 -6.65
CA ALA A 98 8.23 8.97 -5.66
C ALA A 98 6.93 8.46 -6.32
N VAL A 99 6.48 9.07 -7.42
CA VAL A 99 5.32 8.58 -8.20
C VAL A 99 5.58 7.20 -8.79
N THR A 100 6.80 6.91 -9.25
CA THR A 100 7.15 5.59 -9.79
C THR A 100 7.17 4.54 -8.68
N ALA A 101 7.71 4.88 -7.52
CA ALA A 101 7.70 4.02 -6.34
C ALA A 101 6.26 3.73 -5.87
N LEU A 102 5.41 4.76 -5.80
CA LEU A 102 3.99 4.61 -5.44
C LEU A 102 3.23 3.70 -6.41
N ARG A 103 3.44 3.85 -7.73
CA ARG A 103 2.84 2.96 -8.74
C ARG A 103 3.29 1.51 -8.57
N THR A 104 4.55 1.32 -8.23
CA THR A 104 5.12 -0.02 -7.95
C THR A 104 4.46 -0.64 -6.72
N SER A 105 4.31 0.12 -5.63
CA SER A 105 3.60 -0.32 -4.43
C SER A 105 2.15 -0.70 -4.72
N ILE A 106 1.41 0.09 -5.51
CA ILE A 106 0.01 -0.20 -5.90
C ILE A 106 -0.07 -1.50 -6.72
N ALA A 107 0.84 -1.69 -7.67
CA ALA A 107 0.90 -2.92 -8.46
C ALA A 107 1.20 -4.15 -7.60
N ALA A 108 2.16 -4.04 -6.67
CA ALA A 108 2.50 -5.11 -5.74
C ALA A 108 1.34 -5.50 -4.81
N VAL A 109 0.60 -4.51 -4.28
CA VAL A 109 -0.59 -4.74 -3.47
C VAL A 109 -1.69 -5.43 -4.28
N SER A 110 -1.89 -5.02 -5.54
CA SER A 110 -2.89 -5.62 -6.43
C SER A 110 -2.56 -7.08 -6.77
N SER A 111 -1.30 -7.41 -7.02
CA SER A 111 -0.84 -8.78 -7.25
C SER A 111 -0.98 -9.66 -6.00
N CYS A 112 -0.65 -9.12 -4.82
CA CYS A 112 -0.81 -9.81 -3.53
C CYS A 112 -2.28 -10.13 -3.19
N ALA A 113 -3.22 -9.31 -3.67
CA ALA A 113 -4.65 -9.57 -3.51
C ALA A 113 -5.13 -10.78 -4.33
N GLN A 114 -4.55 -10.99 -5.52
CA GLN A 114 -4.94 -12.08 -6.43
C GLN A 114 -4.41 -13.45 -5.96
N ASP A 115 -3.15 -13.53 -5.51
CA ASP A 115 -2.52 -14.80 -5.10
C ASP A 115 -3.14 -15.41 -3.84
N ILE A 116 -3.54 -14.56 -2.88
CA ILE A 116 -4.03 -15.01 -1.58
C ILE A 116 -5.54 -15.28 -1.63
N GLY A 117 -6.30 -14.45 -2.35
CA GLY A 117 -7.74 -14.67 -2.52
C GLY A 117 -8.07 -15.97 -3.26
N SER A 118 -7.21 -16.40 -4.19
CA SER A 118 -7.45 -17.64 -4.94
C SER A 118 -7.15 -18.92 -4.15
N THR A 119 -6.22 -18.87 -3.18
CA THR A 119 -5.79 -20.06 -2.43
C THR A 119 -6.50 -20.20 -1.08
N GLU A 120 -6.80 -19.09 -0.39
CA GLU A 120 -7.62 -19.11 0.83
C GLU A 120 -9.10 -19.42 0.50
N SER A 121 -9.65 -18.88 -0.60
CA SER A 121 -11.04 -19.17 -0.98
C SER A 121 -11.28 -20.65 -1.32
N GLU A 122 -10.28 -21.36 -1.84
CA GLU A 122 -10.40 -22.79 -2.16
C GLU A 122 -10.33 -23.65 -0.87
N ALA A 123 -9.41 -23.31 0.04
CA ALA A 123 -9.28 -23.96 1.33
C ALA A 123 -10.52 -23.74 2.22
N ASP A 124 -11.05 -22.52 2.25
CA ASP A 124 -12.26 -22.15 3.00
C ASP A 124 -13.49 -22.87 2.44
N HIS A 125 -13.58 -23.05 1.11
CA HIS A 125 -14.67 -23.78 0.47
C HIS A 125 -14.65 -25.27 0.85
N ALA A 126 -13.48 -25.92 0.84
CA ALA A 126 -13.34 -27.32 1.25
C ALA A 126 -13.63 -27.52 2.75
N GLU A 127 -13.24 -26.56 3.59
CA GLU A 127 -13.59 -26.57 5.01
C GLU A 127 -15.10 -26.42 5.23
N MET A 128 -15.75 -25.52 4.49
CA MET A 128 -17.19 -25.30 4.57
C MET A 128 -17.98 -26.57 4.21
N GLU A 129 -17.61 -27.26 3.14
CA GLU A 129 -18.24 -28.52 2.71
C GLU A 129 -18.12 -29.61 3.80
N ARG A 130 -16.93 -29.77 4.38
CA ARG A 130 -16.70 -30.72 5.48
C ARG A 130 -17.54 -30.39 6.72
N LEU A 131 -17.67 -29.10 7.06
CA LEU A 131 -18.49 -28.67 8.19
C LEU A 131 -19.98 -28.91 7.94
N GLU A 132 -20.46 -28.69 6.71
CA GLU A 132 -21.83 -28.97 6.31
C GLU A 132 -22.15 -30.48 6.36
N GLU A 133 -21.22 -31.32 5.90
CA GLU A 133 -21.34 -32.77 6.02
C GLU A 133 -21.44 -33.20 7.49
N ARG A 134 -20.56 -32.68 8.35
CA ARG A 134 -20.59 -32.95 9.79
C ARG A 134 -21.89 -32.49 10.45
N ALA A 135 -22.39 -31.31 10.09
CA ALA A 135 -23.66 -30.81 10.59
C ALA A 135 -24.83 -31.71 10.16
N SER A 136 -24.80 -32.19 8.91
CA SER A 136 -25.79 -33.12 8.37
C SER A 136 -25.76 -34.47 9.08
N ALA A 137 -24.57 -35.00 9.37
CA ALA A 137 -24.39 -36.23 10.14
C ALA A 137 -24.96 -36.10 11.56
N LEU A 138 -24.64 -35.00 12.26
CA LEU A 138 -25.16 -34.72 13.60
C LEU A 138 -26.67 -34.57 13.61
N ARG A 139 -27.27 -33.90 12.62
CA ARG A 139 -28.74 -33.80 12.50
C ARG A 139 -29.39 -35.17 12.37
N LYS A 140 -28.83 -36.06 11.54
CA LYS A 140 -29.32 -37.44 11.38
C LYS A 140 -29.18 -38.24 12.69
N GLU A 141 -28.09 -38.07 13.42
CA GLU A 141 -27.87 -38.74 14.70
C GLU A 141 -28.88 -38.28 15.77
N ILE A 142 -29.15 -36.97 15.86
CA ILE A 142 -30.16 -36.40 16.76
C ILE A 142 -31.54 -36.97 16.42
N GLU A 143 -31.91 -37.02 15.15
CA GLU A 143 -33.20 -37.59 14.73
C GLU A 143 -33.32 -39.06 15.11
N SER A 144 -32.26 -39.85 14.88
CA SER A 144 -32.20 -41.26 15.27
C SER A 144 -32.35 -41.46 16.78
N LYS A 145 -31.59 -40.70 17.58
CA LYS A 145 -31.66 -40.74 19.04
C LYS A 145 -33.05 -40.34 19.56
N ASN A 146 -33.67 -39.33 18.96
CA ASN A 146 -35.04 -38.93 19.31
C ASN A 146 -36.07 -40.03 19.02
N LYS A 147 -35.93 -40.73 17.88
CA LYS A 147 -36.79 -41.90 17.57
C LYS A 147 -36.63 -43.00 18.61
N HIS A 148 -35.40 -43.29 19.04
CA HIS A 148 -35.14 -44.29 20.07
C HIS A 148 -35.73 -43.92 21.44
N ILE A 149 -35.57 -42.66 21.86
CA ILE A 149 -36.17 -42.16 23.11
C ILE A 149 -37.70 -42.27 23.06
N LYS A 150 -38.31 -41.94 21.92
CA LYS A 150 -39.76 -42.07 21.74
C LYS A 150 -40.21 -43.53 21.92
N LEU A 151 -39.50 -44.48 21.32
CA LEU A 151 -39.79 -45.91 21.48
C LEU A 151 -39.73 -46.34 22.95
N LEU A 152 -38.66 -45.98 23.66
CA LEU A 152 -38.51 -46.31 25.08
C LEU A 152 -39.63 -45.68 25.92
N MET A 153 -40.03 -44.45 25.60
CA MET A 153 -41.12 -43.75 26.29
C MET A 153 -42.47 -44.43 26.05
N ASP A 154 -42.72 -44.92 24.84
CA ASP A 154 -43.94 -45.66 24.51
C ASP A 154 -43.98 -47.02 25.22
N GLN A 155 -42.85 -47.74 25.25
CA GLN A 155 -42.71 -48.99 26.01
C GLN A 155 -42.93 -48.78 27.52
N LEU A 156 -42.42 -47.68 28.09
CA LEU A 156 -42.65 -47.36 29.50
C LEU A 156 -44.13 -47.08 29.78
N ARG A 157 -44.81 -46.36 28.88
CA ARG A 157 -46.25 -46.08 29.02
C ARG A 157 -47.09 -47.36 28.96
N GLU A 158 -46.75 -48.27 28.05
CA GLU A 158 -47.42 -49.58 27.94
C GLU A 158 -47.24 -50.40 29.22
N LEU A 159 -46.01 -50.49 29.73
CA LEU A 159 -45.73 -51.19 30.99
C LEU A 159 -46.51 -50.59 32.18
N ILE A 160 -46.60 -49.26 32.27
CA ILE A 160 -47.39 -48.58 33.31
C ILE A 160 -48.88 -48.94 33.17
N ALA A 161 -49.40 -49.00 31.94
CA ALA A 161 -50.80 -49.38 31.70
C ALA A 161 -51.07 -50.83 32.13
N ASP A 162 -50.17 -51.76 31.78
CA ASP A 162 -50.26 -53.15 32.20
C ASP A 162 -50.26 -53.28 33.72
N ILE A 163 -49.28 -52.66 34.41
CA ILE A 163 -49.21 -52.68 35.87
C ILE A 163 -50.49 -52.11 36.50
N SER A 164 -51.02 -51.03 35.93
CA SER A 164 -52.26 -50.41 36.41
C SER A 164 -53.47 -51.34 36.26
N MET A 165 -53.52 -52.18 35.22
CA MET A 165 -54.55 -53.22 35.09
C MET A 165 -54.45 -54.28 36.19
N TRP A 166 -53.23 -54.72 36.54
CA TRP A 166 -53.00 -55.70 37.61
C TRP A 166 -53.27 -55.16 39.02
N GLN A 167 -53.14 -53.84 39.21
CA GLN A 167 -53.38 -53.18 40.49
C GLN A 167 -54.85 -52.73 40.68
N SER A 168 -55.70 -52.89 39.67
CA SER A 168 -57.13 -52.63 39.83
C SER A 168 -57.74 -53.67 40.77
N PRO A 169 -58.38 -53.29 41.88
CA PRO A 169 -59.04 -54.25 42.76
C PRO A 169 -60.10 -55.00 41.97
N CYS A 170 -60.03 -56.34 41.90
CA CYS A 170 -61.17 -57.13 41.46
C CYS A 170 -62.32 -56.83 42.41
N SER A 171 -63.32 -56.06 41.99
CA SER A 171 -64.58 -55.96 42.72
C SER A 171 -65.18 -57.36 42.81
N VAL A 172 -65.20 -57.93 44.01
CA VAL A 172 -65.96 -59.13 44.40
C VAL A 172 -67.41 -58.76 44.65
#